data_AF-A0AAV2REA6-F1
#
_entry.id   AF-A0AAV2REA6-F1
#
_cell.length_a   1.000
_cell.length_b   1.000
_cell.length_c   1.000
_cell.angle_alpha   90.00
_cell.angle_beta   90.00
_cell.angle_gamma   90.00
#
_symmetry.space_group_name_H-M   'P 1'
#
loop_
_entity.id
_entity.type
_entity.pdbx_description
1 polymer ?
#
loop_
_entity_poly.entity_id
_entity_poly.type
_entity_poly.pdbx_seq_one_letter_code
_entity_poly.pdbx_strand_id
1 'polypeptide(L)'
;HFIKTGSSHLSHINLRYNNIVSVEPGAFDIVDGLDITMWYNSLSTLDEATWCPYLEARGTLEADGNHLVCGCDIAWLFGKDQLLEQVDNATCTDGEFLHDL
;
A
#
# COMPACT_ATOMS: atom_id res chain seq x y z
N HIS A 1 -8.86 12.33 4.43
CA HIS A 1 -8.63 13.39 3.41
C HIS A 1 -8.28 12.69 2.11
N PHE A 2 -9.05 12.90 1.04
CA PHE A 2 -8.90 12.19 -0.23
C PHE A 2 -7.89 12.89 -1.15
N ILE A 3 -6.97 12.14 -1.74
CA ILE A 3 -6.06 12.57 -2.81
C ILE A 3 -6.65 12.09 -4.15
N LYS A 4 -7.73 12.74 -4.58
CA LYS A 4 -8.32 12.53 -5.91
C LYS A 4 -7.92 13.66 -6.83
N THR A 5 -7.34 13.31 -7.96
CA THR A 5 -6.87 14.24 -9.00
C THR A 5 -7.83 14.29 -10.17
N GLY A 6 -8.61 13.23 -10.41
CA GLY A 6 -9.42 13.06 -11.63
C GLY A 6 -8.58 12.88 -12.89
N SER A 7 -7.27 12.67 -12.75
CA SER A 7 -6.34 12.48 -13.84
C SER A 7 -6.23 11.01 -14.22
N SER A 8 -6.44 10.69 -15.49
CA SER A 8 -6.15 9.37 -16.05
C SER A 8 -4.68 9.14 -16.38
N HIS A 9 -3.81 10.11 -16.09
CA HIS A 9 -2.39 10.09 -16.43
C HIS A 9 -1.47 10.19 -15.22
N LEU A 10 -2.03 10.18 -14.00
CA LEU A 10 -1.24 10.18 -12.79
C LEU A 10 -0.48 8.86 -12.70
N SER A 11 0.85 8.93 -12.60
CA SER A 11 1.70 7.74 -12.57
C SER A 11 2.44 7.58 -11.25
N HIS A 12 2.62 8.64 -10.46
CA HIS A 12 3.37 8.58 -9.20
C HIS A 12 2.74 9.50 -8.15
N ILE A 13 2.60 9.01 -6.92
CA ILE A 13 2.28 9.78 -5.72
C ILE A 13 3.41 9.59 -4.71
N ASN A 14 3.93 10.69 -4.15
CA ASN A 14 4.97 10.66 -3.13
C ASN A 14 4.43 11.22 -1.81
N LEU A 15 4.38 10.36 -0.79
CA LEU A 15 3.93 10.66 0.56
C LEU A 15 4.97 10.24 1.61
N ARG A 16 6.23 10.12 1.22
CA ARG A 16 7.32 9.69 2.12
C ARG A 16 7.52 10.69 3.26
N TYR A 17 8.02 10.21 4.41
CA TYR A 17 8.37 11.02 5.58
C TYR A 17 7.22 11.87 6.12
N ASN A 18 6.04 11.26 6.24
CA ASN A 18 4.87 11.86 6.88
C ASN A 18 4.50 11.04 8.14
N ASN A 19 3.42 11.43 8.81
CA ASN A 19 2.88 10.71 9.97
C ASN A 19 1.55 10.04 9.62
N ILE A 20 1.43 9.47 8.41
CA ILE A 20 0.19 8.85 7.98
C ILE A 20 0.03 7.52 8.71
N VAL A 21 -1.07 7.40 9.46
CA VAL A 21 -1.40 6.21 10.26
C VAL A 21 -2.37 5.28 9.55
N SER A 22 -3.17 5.80 8.62
CA SER A 22 -4.20 5.04 7.92
C SER A 22 -4.56 5.72 6.60
N VAL A 23 -5.02 4.93 5.63
CA VAL A 23 -5.55 5.41 4.36
C VAL A 23 -6.99 4.92 4.21
N GLU A 24 -7.91 5.86 3.98
CA GLU A 24 -9.34 5.58 3.84
C GLU A 24 -9.64 4.93 2.46
N PRO A 25 -10.65 4.06 2.37
CA PRO A 25 -11.09 3.52 1.09
C PRO A 25 -11.42 4.62 0.09
N GLY A 26 -10.88 4.50 -1.13
CA GLY A 26 -11.05 5.51 -2.18
C GLY A 26 -10.25 6.80 -1.97
N ALA A 27 -9.25 6.80 -1.06
CA ALA A 27 -8.31 7.92 -0.88
C ALA A 27 -7.60 8.32 -2.17
N PHE A 28 -7.32 7.36 -3.06
CA PHE A 28 -6.63 7.59 -4.33
C PHE A 28 -7.55 7.35 -5.52
N ASP A 29 -7.20 7.97 -6.65
CA ASP A 29 -7.76 7.55 -7.94
C ASP A 29 -7.21 6.17 -8.29
N ILE A 30 -8.06 5.30 -8.84
CA ILE A 30 -7.63 4.00 -9.37
C ILE A 30 -7.17 4.22 -10.81
N VAL A 31 -5.87 4.37 -10.98
CA VAL A 31 -5.21 4.58 -12.27
C VAL A 31 -4.27 3.39 -12.52
N ASP A 32 -4.33 2.87 -13.74
CA ASP A 32 -3.51 1.73 -14.15
C ASP A 32 -2.02 2.04 -14.01
N GLY A 33 -1.28 1.20 -13.27
CA GLY A 33 0.16 1.34 -13.09
C GLY A 33 0.59 2.54 -12.25
N LEU A 34 -0.30 3.08 -11.40
CA LEU A 34 0.04 4.15 -10.47
C LEU A 34 1.01 3.65 -9.40
N ASP A 35 2.14 4.32 -9.21
CA ASP A 35 3.09 4.06 -8.14
C ASP A 35 2.81 4.97 -6.92
N ILE A 36 2.78 4.41 -5.73
CA ILE A 36 2.55 5.14 -4.48
C ILE A 36 3.70 4.86 -3.51
N THR A 37 4.46 5.90 -3.19
CA THR A 37 5.59 5.81 -2.27
C THR A 37 5.22 6.38 -0.89
N MET A 38 5.20 5.51 0.12
CA MET A 38 4.77 5.82 1.49
C MET A 38 5.83 5.48 2.55
N TRP A 39 7.11 5.50 2.16
CA TRP A 39 8.19 5.23 3.09
C TRP A 39 8.18 6.11 4.34
N TYR A 40 8.61 5.56 5.46
CA TYR A 40 8.74 6.27 6.73
C TYR A 40 7.44 7.00 7.11
N ASN A 41 6.36 6.22 7.19
CA ASN A 41 5.07 6.64 7.74
C ASN A 41 4.77 5.81 9.00
N SER A 42 3.51 5.75 9.42
CA SER A 42 3.08 5.02 10.61
C SER A 42 1.91 4.09 10.32
N LEU A 43 1.85 3.55 9.10
CA LEU A 43 0.86 2.54 8.74
C LEU A 43 1.08 1.29 9.59
N SER A 44 -0.02 0.78 10.16
CA SER A 44 -0.02 -0.46 10.93
C SER A 44 -0.72 -1.62 10.20
N THR A 45 -1.41 -1.35 9.10
CA THR A 45 -2.11 -2.36 8.30
C THR A 45 -2.29 -1.88 6.86
N LEU A 46 -2.57 -2.82 5.96
CA LEU A 46 -2.99 -2.58 4.59
C LEU A 46 -4.45 -3.08 4.45
N ASP A 47 -5.42 -2.20 4.69
CA ASP A 47 -6.84 -2.52 4.57
C ASP A 47 -7.22 -2.96 3.14
N GLU A 48 -7.89 -4.12 3.03
CA GLU A 48 -8.26 -4.71 1.74
C GLU A 48 -9.12 -3.77 0.89
N ALA A 49 -10.08 -3.06 1.48
CA ALA A 49 -10.99 -2.17 0.75
C ALA A 49 -10.27 -0.93 0.21
N THR A 50 -9.15 -0.55 0.83
CA THR A 50 -8.29 0.55 0.36
C THR A 50 -7.33 0.08 -0.73
N TRP A 51 -6.59 -1.01 -0.51
CA TRP A 51 -5.42 -1.35 -1.31
C TRP A 51 -5.69 -2.37 -2.40
N CYS A 52 -6.64 -3.30 -2.22
CA CYS A 52 -6.93 -4.32 -3.22
C CYS A 52 -7.32 -3.73 -4.59
N PRO A 53 -8.23 -2.74 -4.69
CA PRO A 53 -8.59 -2.16 -5.99
C PRO A 53 -7.41 -1.48 -6.70
N TYR A 54 -6.47 -0.94 -5.92
CA TYR A 54 -5.28 -0.26 -6.41
C TYR A 54 -4.23 -1.26 -6.93
N LEU A 55 -3.95 -2.33 -6.18
CA LEU A 55 -3.01 -3.37 -6.60
C LEU A 55 -3.55 -4.16 -7.82
N GLU A 56 -4.85 -4.46 -7.86
CA GLU A 56 -5.49 -5.08 -9.03
C GLU A 56 -5.39 -4.21 -10.30
N ALA A 57 -5.29 -2.88 -10.14
CA ALA A 57 -5.01 -1.94 -11.23
C ALA A 57 -3.51 -1.82 -11.54
N ARG A 58 -2.70 -2.85 -11.22
CA ARG A 58 -1.25 -2.90 -11.45
C ARG A 58 -0.44 -1.81 -10.72
N GLY A 59 -0.99 -1.24 -9.65
CA GLY A 59 -0.25 -0.29 -8.82
C GLY A 59 0.91 -0.94 -8.05
N THR A 60 1.87 -0.13 -7.60
CA THR A 60 3.01 -0.54 -6.77
C THR A 60 3.07 0.30 -5.49
N LEU A 61 3.11 -0.36 -4.34
CA LEU A 61 3.17 0.30 -3.04
C LEU A 61 4.55 0.12 -2.41
N GLU A 62 5.27 1.22 -2.27
CA GLU A 62 6.53 1.30 -1.54
C GLU A 62 6.24 1.62 -0.06
N ALA A 63 6.34 0.63 0.83
CA ALA A 63 5.88 0.75 2.24
C ALA A 63 6.99 0.59 3.31
N ASP A 64 8.26 0.68 2.92
CA ASP A 64 9.40 0.62 3.85
C ASP A 64 9.28 1.62 5.04
N GLY A 65 9.81 1.23 6.20
CA GLY A 65 9.78 2.07 7.40
C GLY A 65 8.37 2.33 7.98
N ASN A 66 7.38 1.51 7.63
CA ASN A 66 6.10 1.42 8.34
C ASN A 66 6.12 0.29 9.37
N HIS A 67 5.10 0.20 10.23
CA HIS A 67 5.05 -0.76 11.35
C HIS A 67 3.88 -1.73 11.16
N LEU A 68 3.89 -2.48 10.05
CA LEU A 68 2.75 -3.32 9.67
C LEU A 68 2.59 -4.49 10.65
N VAL A 69 1.40 -4.63 11.21
CA VAL A 69 1.04 -5.79 12.03
C VAL A 69 0.67 -6.92 11.08
N CYS A 70 1.62 -7.82 10.85
CA CYS A 70 1.41 -8.95 9.97
C CYS A 70 0.56 -10.04 10.64
N GLY A 71 -0.50 -10.45 9.96
CA GLY A 71 -1.52 -11.34 10.51
C GLY A 71 -2.78 -11.37 9.65
N CYS A 72 -3.92 -11.66 10.29
CA CYS A 72 -5.20 -11.84 9.59
C CYS A 72 -5.62 -10.61 8.76
N ASP A 73 -5.30 -9.40 9.23
CA ASP A 73 -5.74 -8.15 8.60
C ASP A 73 -5.06 -7.87 7.25
N ILE A 74 -3.94 -8.53 6.97
CA ILE A 74 -3.23 -8.44 5.68
C ILE A 74 -3.17 -9.77 4.93
N ALA A 75 -3.83 -10.82 5.46
CA ALA A 75 -3.82 -12.16 4.87
C ALA A 75 -4.43 -12.19 3.45
N TRP A 76 -5.26 -11.20 3.11
CA TRP A 76 -5.84 -11.06 1.77
C TRP A 76 -4.79 -10.89 0.67
N LEU A 77 -3.60 -10.33 0.99
CA LEU A 77 -2.49 -10.17 0.04
C LEU A 77 -1.95 -11.51 -0.48
N PHE A 78 -2.07 -12.57 0.34
CA PHE A 78 -1.57 -13.91 0.01
C PHE A 78 -2.60 -14.75 -0.76
N GLY A 79 -3.86 -14.31 -0.81
CA GLY A 79 -4.94 -15.04 -1.47
C GLY A 79 -5.02 -14.82 -2.98
N LYS A 80 -4.22 -13.89 -3.53
CA LYS A 80 -4.22 -13.51 -4.95
C LYS A 80 -2.79 -13.48 -5.46
N ASP A 81 -2.52 -14.27 -6.50
CA ASP A 81 -1.23 -14.30 -7.17
C ASP A 81 -0.81 -12.87 -7.59
N GLN A 82 0.48 -12.53 -7.41
CA GLN A 82 1.14 -11.26 -7.75
C GLN A 82 0.88 -10.04 -6.84
N LEU A 83 -0.18 -9.99 -6.04
CA LEU A 83 -0.46 -8.76 -5.24
C LEU A 83 0.61 -8.48 -4.19
N LEU A 84 1.17 -9.53 -3.59
CA LEU A 84 2.25 -9.42 -2.62
C LEU A 84 3.53 -8.83 -3.24
N GLU A 85 3.84 -9.19 -4.48
CA GLU A 85 5.02 -8.71 -5.22
C GLU A 85 4.92 -7.20 -5.55
N GLN A 86 3.73 -6.62 -5.48
CA GLN A 86 3.50 -5.19 -5.72
C GLN A 86 3.67 -4.35 -4.44
N VAL A 87 3.87 -4.97 -3.28
CA VAL A 87 4.10 -4.29 -2.00
C VAL A 87 5.58 -4.38 -1.66
N ASP A 88 6.33 -3.39 -2.13
CA ASP A 88 7.80 -3.39 -2.08
C ASP A 88 8.34 -2.93 -0.71
N ASN A 89 9.37 -3.66 -0.26
CA ASN A 89 10.16 -3.38 0.95
C ASN A 89 9.32 -3.19 2.23
N ALA A 90 8.12 -3.77 2.28
CA ALA A 90 7.30 -3.78 3.49
C ALA A 90 7.89 -4.76 4.52
N THR A 91 7.95 -4.32 5.77
CA THR A 91 8.34 -5.15 6.91
C THR A 91 7.23 -5.19 7.96
N CYS A 92 7.17 -6.31 8.65
CA CYS A 92 6.30 -6.55 9.80
C CYS A 92 6.87 -5.87 11.05
N THR A 93 6.04 -5.69 12.08
CA THR A 93 6.46 -5.07 13.36
C THR A 93 7.63 -5.77 14.06
N ASP A 94 7.88 -7.05 13.75
CA ASP A 94 9.01 -7.83 14.26
C ASP A 94 10.27 -7.75 13.36
N GLY A 95 10.17 -7.05 12.23
CA GLY A 95 11.26 -6.83 11.27
C GLY A 95 11.36 -7.89 10.17
N GLU A 96 10.48 -8.89 10.15
CA GLU A 96 10.39 -9.84 9.02
C GLU A 96 9.87 -9.13 7.77
N PHE A 97 10.38 -9.51 6.59
CA PHE A 97 9.85 -8.96 5.35
C PHE A 97 8.47 -9.55 5.06
N LEU A 98 7.56 -8.70 4.59
CA LEU A 98 6.20 -9.11 4.28
C LEU A 98 6.14 -10.24 3.23
N HIS A 99 7.11 -10.28 2.31
CA HIS A 99 7.20 -11.32 1.27
C HIS A 99 7.75 -12.67 1.76
N ASP A 100 8.33 -12.71 2.97
CA ASP A 100 8.91 -13.93 3.55
C ASP A 100 7.91 -14.72 4.43
N LEU A 101 6.69 -14.19 4.63
CA LEU A 101 5.62 -14.81 5.45
C LEU A 101 4.94 -16.04 4.83
#